data_AF-Q550E0-F1
#
_entry.id   AF-Q550E0-F1
#
_cell.length_a   1.000
_cell.length_b   1.000
_cell.length_c   1.000
_cell.angle_alpha   90.00
_cell.angle_beta   90.00
_cell.angle_gamma   90.00
#
_symmetry.space_group_name_H-M   'P 1'
#
loop_
_entity.id
_entity.type
_entity.pdbx_description
1 polymer ?
#
loop_
_entity_poly.entity_id
_entity_poly.type
_entity_poly.pdbx_seq_one_letter_code
_entity_poly.pdbx_strand_id
1 'polypeptide(L)'
;MVEFTLLEDDVYFHDYIADFIPLFVLSILLEFVINVFFKKKKNYHSLSDSLSSMGTGISTVVLERIVPYTILSSIEFVGAVYIYKHYRFFDVSESSILAWIICLLAVDFVYYWFHRFAHEINFMWATHVTHHSSDKYNLTTALRQSIFQMYFSWVLFLPIGFFIPPGIYVFHKQFNTINQFWIHTQLIGKLAWPIEFIMNTPSHHRVHHGRNPKYLDKNYAGTLIIWDRLFGTFQEEDTITNTTTTTTNTTGENNNNNNNNNNNNNNNNNNNNENQRVFYGLVHQFESSDPTWSQVHHWFEIYEKQKQYNSVKEKLKSIFYGPGWKKGDTNRMGDLSSIPIPTEKDDQLRIKASLSTSLNIYLFIHYFLASFLALSLRSLFEDKIGSANVTCSFIFVYFGLTSFGAIFDRKWYAMILEHFRLWSFILYTLYLESTNPIISQQFQIISLLRYIYFVSSLFLILKKLSPLSILSNYLKSSKKLLNNKLD
;
A
#
# COMPACT_ATOMS: atom_id res chain seq x y z
N MET A 1 12.15 -1.74 -22.70
CA MET A 1 11.18 -0.93 -23.45
C MET A 1 9.81 -1.53 -23.27
N VAL A 2 8.78 -0.72 -23.08
CA VAL A 2 7.38 -1.13 -23.19
C VAL A 2 6.89 -0.74 -24.58
N GLU A 3 6.29 -1.68 -25.30
CA GLU A 3 5.75 -1.49 -26.63
C GLU A 3 4.24 -1.21 -26.56
N PHE A 4 3.79 -0.15 -27.24
CA PHE A 4 2.39 0.16 -27.44
C PHE A 4 2.08 0.20 -28.93
N THR A 5 1.32 -0.77 -29.41
CA THR A 5 0.77 -0.75 -30.77
C THR A 5 -0.39 0.25 -30.82
N LEU A 6 -0.15 1.39 -31.46
CA LEU A 6 -1.03 2.55 -31.49
C LEU A 6 -1.59 2.77 -32.88
N LEU A 7 -2.68 2.06 -33.22
CA LEU A 7 -3.46 2.12 -34.48
C LEU A 7 -2.68 1.87 -35.78
N GLU A 8 -1.45 2.36 -35.93
CA GLU A 8 -0.55 2.19 -37.08
C GLU A 8 0.96 2.27 -36.71
N ASP A 9 1.33 2.82 -35.55
CA ASP A 9 2.74 2.99 -35.12
C ASP A 9 3.01 2.27 -33.79
N ASP A 10 4.16 1.60 -33.67
CA ASP A 10 4.66 1.10 -32.40
C ASP A 10 5.42 2.22 -31.67
N VAL A 11 4.91 2.64 -30.52
CA VAL A 11 5.58 3.61 -29.65
C VAL A 11 6.27 2.87 -28.52
N TYR A 12 7.59 3.08 -28.43
CA TYR A 12 8.43 2.47 -27.39
C TYR A 12 8.85 3.50 -26.36
N PHE A 13 8.77 3.15 -25.09
CA PHE A 13 9.41 3.93 -24.03
C PHE A 13 10.19 3.06 -23.05
N HIS A 14 11.14 3.69 -22.36
CA HIS A 14 11.93 3.04 -21.33
C HIS A 14 11.18 3.02 -20.00
N ASP A 15 11.13 1.84 -19.36
CA ASP A 15 10.50 1.66 -18.05
C ASP A 15 11.56 1.87 -16.96
N TYR A 16 11.73 3.13 -16.58
CA TYR A 16 12.64 3.53 -15.51
C TYR A 16 12.17 3.00 -14.15
N ILE A 17 10.88 2.76 -13.94
CA ILE A 17 10.40 2.18 -12.68
C ILE A 17 10.94 0.76 -12.53
N ALA A 18 10.89 -0.05 -13.58
CA ALA A 18 11.43 -1.41 -13.60
C ALA A 18 12.93 -1.43 -13.26
N ASP A 19 13.71 -0.50 -13.79
CA ASP A 19 15.15 -0.36 -13.48
C ASP A 19 15.42 -0.06 -12.00
N PHE A 20 14.51 0.64 -11.33
CA PHE A 20 14.64 1.00 -9.92
C PHE A 20 14.14 -0.10 -8.96
N ILE A 21 13.47 -1.15 -9.43
CA ILE A 21 12.99 -2.25 -8.57
C ILE A 21 14.09 -2.85 -7.69
N PRO A 22 15.30 -3.21 -8.19
CA PRO A 22 16.37 -3.74 -7.35
C PRO A 22 16.77 -2.78 -6.23
N LEU A 23 16.78 -1.47 -6.53
CA LEU A 23 17.10 -0.43 -5.57
C LEU A 23 15.99 -0.31 -4.50
N PHE A 24 14.71 -0.34 -4.89
CA PHE A 24 13.59 -0.35 -3.95
C PHE A 24 13.65 -1.55 -2.99
N VAL A 25 13.90 -2.75 -3.52
CA VAL A 25 14.04 -3.97 -2.72
C VAL A 25 15.23 -3.85 -1.75
N LEU A 26 16.38 -3.39 -2.23
CA LEU A 26 17.57 -3.19 -1.40
C LEU A 26 17.30 -2.17 -0.27
N SER A 27 16.60 -1.08 -0.56
CA SER A 27 16.25 -0.06 0.43
C SER A 27 15.26 -0.56 1.48
N ILE A 28 14.25 -1.35 1.10
CA ILE A 28 13.34 -2.00 2.04
C ILE A 28 14.10 -2.97 2.96
N LEU A 29 15.00 -3.79 2.40
CA LEU A 29 15.82 -4.71 3.17
C LEU A 29 16.75 -3.95 4.13
N LEU A 30 17.36 -2.87 3.66
CA LEU A 30 18.23 -2.01 4.47
C LEU A 30 17.46 -1.36 5.62
N GLU A 31 16.28 -0.80 5.37
CA GLU A 31 15.43 -0.22 6.42
C GLU A 31 15.04 -1.28 7.47
N PHE A 32 14.67 -2.49 7.02
CA PHE A 32 14.36 -3.60 7.91
C PHE A 32 15.58 -4.00 8.76
N VAL A 33 16.76 -4.14 8.16
CA VAL A 33 18.03 -4.45 8.84
C VAL A 33 18.36 -3.35 9.87
N ILE A 34 18.31 -2.07 9.48
CA ILE A 34 18.55 -0.94 10.38
C ILE A 34 17.59 -1.00 11.57
N ASN A 35 16.32 -1.29 11.33
CA ASN A 35 15.35 -1.40 12.41
C ASN A 35 15.67 -2.53 13.40
N VAL A 36 16.03 -3.70 12.89
CA VAL A 36 16.38 -4.89 13.71
C VAL A 36 17.62 -4.63 14.56
N PHE A 37 18.68 -4.07 13.97
CA PHE A 37 19.96 -3.89 14.66
C PHE A 37 20.00 -2.67 15.58
N PHE A 38 19.43 -1.54 15.17
CA PHE A 38 19.53 -0.29 15.94
C PHE A 38 18.32 -0.02 16.84
N LYS A 39 17.28 -0.87 16.80
CA LYS A 39 16.04 -0.75 17.60
C LYS A 39 15.46 0.68 17.63
N LYS A 40 15.65 1.45 16.54
CA LYS A 40 15.46 2.91 16.56
C LYS A 40 14.02 3.32 16.89
N LYS A 41 13.02 2.51 16.54
CA LYS A 41 11.63 2.70 16.97
C LYS A 41 10.94 1.35 17.16
N LYS A 42 10.34 1.11 18.33
CA LYS A 42 9.55 -0.10 18.57
C LYS A 42 8.26 -0.02 17.71
N ASN A 43 7.87 -1.13 17.09
CA ASN A 43 6.51 -1.39 16.54
C ASN A 43 6.10 -0.77 15.19
N TYR A 44 7.00 -0.30 14.31
CA TYR A 44 6.60 0.19 12.96
C TYR A 44 6.85 -0.78 11.79
N HIS A 45 7.36 -1.99 12.07
CA HIS A 45 7.36 -3.09 11.11
C HIS A 45 6.53 -4.24 11.65
N SER A 46 5.67 -4.80 10.80
CA SER A 46 5.07 -6.12 10.97
C SER A 46 5.29 -6.89 9.67
N LEU A 47 5.61 -8.18 9.77
CA LEU A 47 5.73 -9.02 8.58
C LEU A 47 4.41 -9.08 7.82
N SER A 48 3.28 -9.21 8.53
CA SER A 48 1.96 -9.27 7.91
C SER A 48 1.67 -8.00 7.12
N ASP A 49 1.95 -6.83 7.71
CA ASP A 49 1.70 -5.56 7.05
C ASP A 49 2.65 -5.34 5.87
N SER A 50 3.94 -5.66 6.02
CA SER A 50 4.93 -5.53 4.95
C SER A 50 4.58 -6.41 3.75
N LEU A 51 4.23 -7.69 3.99
CA LEU A 51 3.80 -8.60 2.93
C LEU A 51 2.45 -8.22 2.33
N SER A 52 1.53 -7.66 3.13
CA SER A 52 0.25 -7.15 2.61
C SER A 52 0.47 -5.92 1.72
N SER A 53 1.32 -4.99 2.13
CA SER A 53 1.70 -3.81 1.34
C SER A 53 2.29 -4.21 0.01
N MET A 54 3.33 -5.06 0.03
CA MET A 54 3.92 -5.57 -1.22
C MET A 54 2.91 -6.39 -2.03
N GLY A 55 2.04 -7.17 -1.36
CA GLY A 55 1.03 -8.00 -2.02
C GLY A 55 0.01 -7.17 -2.79
N THR A 56 -0.40 -6.01 -2.27
CA THR A 56 -1.26 -5.08 -3.03
C THR A 56 -0.54 -4.50 -4.25
N GLY A 57 0.74 -4.17 -4.16
CA GLY A 57 1.55 -3.77 -5.33
C GLY A 57 1.71 -4.90 -6.37
N ILE A 58 1.92 -6.14 -5.95
CA ILE A 58 1.91 -7.28 -6.88
C ILE A 58 0.53 -7.48 -7.50
N SER A 59 -0.54 -7.22 -6.75
CA SER A 59 -1.91 -7.30 -7.25
C SER A 59 -2.17 -6.32 -8.38
N THR A 60 -1.57 -5.12 -8.36
CA THR A 60 -1.68 -4.18 -9.49
C THR A 60 -1.03 -4.77 -10.74
N VAL A 61 0.19 -5.30 -10.63
CA VAL A 61 0.92 -5.93 -11.75
C VAL A 61 0.19 -7.16 -12.29
N VAL A 62 -0.41 -7.98 -11.41
CA VAL A 62 -1.26 -9.11 -11.80
C VAL A 62 -2.46 -8.61 -12.62
N LEU A 63 -3.16 -7.59 -12.13
CA LEU A 63 -4.37 -7.12 -12.79
C LEU A 63 -4.08 -6.41 -14.11
N GLU A 64 -2.98 -5.67 -14.20
CA GLU A 64 -2.47 -5.13 -15.47
C GLU A 64 -2.15 -6.23 -16.50
N ARG A 65 -1.88 -7.46 -16.03
CA ARG A 65 -1.70 -8.61 -16.91
C ARG A 65 -3.02 -9.27 -17.32
N ILE A 66 -3.97 -9.42 -16.40
CA ILE A 66 -5.26 -10.10 -16.64
C ILE A 66 -6.21 -9.21 -17.44
N VAL A 67 -6.30 -7.94 -17.07
CA VAL A 67 -7.04 -6.92 -17.81
C VAL A 67 -6.07 -6.46 -18.90
N PRO A 68 -6.27 -6.86 -20.16
CA PRO A 68 -5.23 -6.76 -21.17
C PRO A 68 -4.68 -5.34 -21.28
N TYR A 69 -3.39 -5.29 -21.59
CA TYR A 69 -2.51 -4.16 -21.96
C TYR A 69 -3.10 -3.14 -22.98
N THR A 70 -4.38 -3.21 -23.30
CA THR A 70 -5.02 -2.55 -24.43
C THR A 70 -6.00 -1.45 -24.08
N ILE A 71 -6.33 -1.21 -22.80
CA ILE A 71 -7.32 -0.15 -22.48
C ILE A 71 -6.79 0.86 -21.46
N LEU A 72 -6.54 0.57 -20.18
CA LEU A 72 -6.45 1.67 -19.19
C LEU A 72 -5.07 2.23 -18.83
N SER A 73 -4.05 1.42 -18.55
CA SER A 73 -2.67 1.94 -18.40
C SER A 73 -2.19 2.60 -19.70
N SER A 74 -2.72 2.10 -20.82
CA SER A 74 -2.50 2.60 -22.16
C SER A 74 -3.36 3.83 -22.45
N ILE A 75 -4.61 3.97 -22.01
CA ILE A 75 -5.48 5.10 -22.38
C ILE A 75 -4.85 6.45 -22.04
N GLU A 76 -4.21 6.58 -20.89
CA GLU A 76 -3.53 7.83 -20.53
C GLU A 76 -2.43 8.16 -21.55
N PHE A 77 -1.56 7.19 -21.82
CA PHE A 77 -0.43 7.34 -22.71
C PHE A 77 -0.85 7.45 -24.18
N VAL A 78 -1.67 6.51 -24.67
CA VAL A 78 -2.33 6.48 -25.97
C VAL A 78 -3.09 7.78 -26.22
N GLY A 79 -3.86 8.25 -25.23
CA GLY A 79 -4.56 9.51 -25.29
C GLY A 79 -3.60 10.70 -25.40
N ALA A 80 -2.54 10.73 -24.59
CA ALA A 80 -1.53 11.78 -24.67
C ALA A 80 -0.77 11.78 -26.02
N VAL A 81 -0.41 10.60 -26.55
CA VAL A 81 0.22 10.45 -27.87
C VAL A 81 -0.73 10.90 -28.97
N TYR A 82 -1.99 10.45 -28.93
CA TYR A 82 -3.01 10.83 -29.90
C TYR A 82 -3.26 12.34 -29.90
N ILE A 83 -3.41 12.95 -28.72
CA ILE A 83 -3.55 14.40 -28.57
C ILE A 83 -2.32 15.11 -29.12
N TYR A 84 -1.11 14.66 -28.82
CA TYR A 84 0.11 15.29 -29.29
C TYR A 84 0.29 15.16 -30.82
N LYS A 85 -0.05 14.01 -31.40
CA LYS A 85 0.06 13.75 -32.85
C LYS A 85 -0.93 14.60 -33.64
N HIS A 86 -2.15 14.77 -33.14
CA HIS A 86 -3.26 15.38 -33.91
C HIS A 86 -3.68 16.80 -33.48
N TYR A 87 -3.39 17.20 -32.23
CA TYR A 87 -3.93 18.44 -31.64
C TYR A 87 -2.88 19.27 -30.88
N ARG A 88 -1.58 18.96 -30.96
CA ARG A 88 -0.56 19.78 -30.29
C ARG A 88 -0.60 21.23 -30.75
N PHE A 89 -0.41 22.17 -29.82
CA PHE A 89 -0.35 23.60 -30.13
C PHE A 89 1.03 24.04 -30.63
N PHE A 90 2.09 23.32 -30.24
CA PHE A 90 3.47 23.67 -30.58
C PHE A 90 4.24 22.42 -31.03
N ASP A 91 5.11 22.59 -32.01
CA ASP A 91 6.14 21.59 -32.31
C ASP A 91 7.33 21.82 -31.38
N VAL A 92 7.54 20.88 -30.45
CA VAL A 92 8.50 21.03 -29.35
C VAL A 92 9.55 19.95 -29.50
N SER A 93 10.80 20.37 -29.71
CA SER A 93 11.93 19.44 -29.75
C SER A 93 12.09 18.70 -28.42
N GLU A 94 12.35 17.39 -28.48
CA GLU A 94 12.68 16.59 -27.30
C GLU A 94 13.97 17.04 -26.60
N SER A 95 14.82 17.81 -27.29
CA SER A 95 16.04 18.42 -26.73
C SER A 95 15.79 19.73 -25.96
N SER A 96 14.55 20.22 -25.92
CA SER A 96 14.22 21.50 -25.30
C SER A 96 14.23 21.42 -23.77
N ILE A 97 15.28 21.93 -23.12
CA ILE A 97 15.39 21.99 -21.65
C ILE A 97 14.15 22.65 -21.01
N LEU A 98 13.59 23.68 -21.66
CA LEU A 98 12.39 24.35 -21.18
C LEU A 98 11.18 23.41 -21.16
N ALA A 99 11.02 22.55 -22.17
CA ALA A 99 9.96 21.54 -22.21
C ALA A 99 10.10 20.52 -21.07
N TRP A 100 11.32 20.12 -20.74
CA TRP A 100 11.59 19.24 -19.59
C TRP A 100 11.21 19.92 -18.27
N ILE A 101 11.62 21.16 -18.04
CA ILE A 101 11.29 21.90 -16.81
C ILE A 101 9.78 22.12 -16.69
N ILE A 102 9.12 22.57 -17.77
CA ILE A 102 7.66 22.76 -17.79
C ILE A 102 6.95 21.44 -17.52
N CYS A 103 7.39 20.34 -18.14
CA CYS A 103 6.79 19.04 -17.94
C CYS A 103 6.94 18.54 -16.49
N LEU A 104 8.11 18.71 -15.88
CA LEU A 104 8.33 18.39 -14.47
C LEU A 104 7.30 19.09 -13.57
N LEU A 105 7.15 20.40 -13.75
CA LEU A 105 6.21 21.22 -12.97
C LEU A 105 4.75 20.84 -13.27
N ALA A 106 4.40 20.62 -14.54
CA ALA A 106 3.04 20.27 -14.95
C ALA A 106 2.62 18.89 -14.42
N VAL A 107 3.49 17.88 -14.52
CA VAL A 107 3.21 16.53 -13.99
C VAL A 107 3.01 16.58 -12.48
N ASP A 108 3.88 17.28 -11.75
CA ASP A 108 3.77 17.38 -10.29
C ASP A 108 2.55 18.19 -9.85
N PHE A 109 2.20 19.24 -10.59
CA PHE A 109 0.98 20.03 -10.37
C PHE A 109 -0.30 19.23 -10.60
N VAL A 110 -0.37 18.48 -11.71
CA VAL A 110 -1.52 17.60 -12.00
C VAL A 110 -1.60 16.49 -10.96
N TYR A 111 -0.47 15.94 -10.52
CA TYR A 111 -0.42 14.99 -9.42
C TYR A 111 -1.00 15.57 -8.13
N TYR A 112 -0.61 16.78 -7.73
CA TYR A 112 -1.15 17.45 -6.54
C TYR A 112 -2.69 17.51 -6.55
N TRP A 113 -3.28 17.93 -7.68
CA TRP A 113 -4.74 18.02 -7.80
C TRP A 113 -5.42 16.66 -7.81
N PHE A 114 -4.86 15.69 -8.54
CA PHE A 114 -5.34 14.32 -8.50
C PHE A 114 -5.35 13.77 -7.07
N HIS A 115 -4.24 13.93 -6.36
CA HIS A 115 -4.06 13.41 -5.01
C HIS A 115 -4.99 14.10 -4.01
N ARG A 116 -5.13 15.43 -4.11
CA ARG A 116 -6.13 16.18 -3.34
C ARG A 116 -7.54 15.68 -3.59
N PHE A 117 -7.95 15.48 -4.85
CA PHE A 117 -9.26 14.91 -5.17
C PHE A 117 -9.42 13.48 -4.62
N ALA A 118 -8.35 12.69 -4.64
CA ALA A 118 -8.34 11.36 -4.05
C ALA A 118 -8.56 11.38 -2.53
N HIS A 119 -8.26 12.46 -1.81
CA HIS A 119 -8.61 12.60 -0.39
C HIS A 119 -9.96 13.29 -0.16
N GLU A 120 -10.29 14.26 -1.00
CA GLU A 120 -11.44 15.13 -0.76
C GLU A 120 -12.75 14.63 -1.40
N ILE A 121 -12.73 13.64 -2.29
CA ILE A 121 -13.92 13.04 -2.92
C ILE A 121 -14.01 11.57 -2.49
N ASN A 122 -15.04 11.19 -1.73
CA ASN A 122 -15.16 9.86 -1.11
C ASN A 122 -15.06 8.71 -2.12
N PHE A 123 -15.60 8.90 -3.32
CA PHE A 123 -15.48 7.91 -4.41
C PHE A 123 -14.05 7.76 -4.93
N MET A 124 -13.28 8.84 -5.04
CA MET A 124 -11.87 8.78 -5.42
C MET A 124 -11.01 8.32 -4.23
N TRP A 125 -11.40 8.62 -3.00
CA TRP A 125 -10.79 8.07 -1.79
C TRP A 125 -10.86 6.55 -1.75
N ALA A 126 -11.96 5.95 -2.21
CA ALA A 126 -12.04 4.50 -2.36
C ALA A 126 -10.93 3.93 -3.27
N THR A 127 -10.40 4.74 -4.20
CA THR A 127 -9.29 4.35 -5.09
C THR A 127 -7.91 4.57 -4.48
N HIS A 128 -7.81 5.23 -3.32
CA HIS A 128 -6.52 5.60 -2.70
C HIS A 128 -6.38 5.11 -1.26
N VAL A 129 -7.48 4.84 -0.57
CA VAL A 129 -7.56 4.35 0.82
C VAL A 129 -6.69 3.13 1.10
N THR A 130 -6.51 2.24 0.11
CA THR A 130 -5.59 1.10 0.23
C THR A 130 -4.19 1.58 0.62
N HIS A 131 -3.70 2.66 0.01
CA HIS A 131 -2.39 3.25 0.30
C HIS A 131 -2.25 3.68 1.76
N HIS A 132 -3.28 4.32 2.31
CA HIS A 132 -3.35 4.79 3.70
C HIS A 132 -3.74 3.72 4.72
N SER A 133 -4.02 2.49 4.29
CA SER A 133 -4.54 1.45 5.20
C SER A 133 -3.52 0.86 6.17
N SER A 134 -2.22 1.05 5.93
CA SER A 134 -1.16 0.54 6.79
C SER A 134 -1.00 1.40 8.06
N ASP A 135 -1.03 0.75 9.22
CA ASP A 135 -0.66 1.34 10.50
C ASP A 135 0.86 1.22 10.78
N LYS A 136 1.62 0.58 9.88
CA LYS A 136 3.07 0.36 9.93
C LYS A 136 3.75 1.14 8.82
N TYR A 137 3.94 2.44 9.04
CA TYR A 137 4.56 3.32 8.04
C TYR A 137 6.06 3.05 7.87
N ASN A 138 6.45 2.53 6.71
CA ASN A 138 7.81 2.21 6.29
C ASN A 138 7.86 2.11 4.74
N LEU A 139 9.01 1.82 4.13
CA LEU A 139 9.18 1.87 2.68
C LEU A 139 8.28 0.89 1.93
N THR A 140 7.80 -0.18 2.58
CA THR A 140 6.81 -1.08 1.94
C THR A 140 5.46 -0.40 1.72
N THR A 141 5.12 0.65 2.49
CA THR A 141 3.89 1.45 2.29
C THR A 141 3.86 2.09 0.90
N ALA A 142 5.02 2.43 0.31
CA ALA A 142 5.10 2.92 -1.07
C ALA A 142 4.58 1.89 -2.09
N LEU A 143 4.73 0.60 -1.79
CA LEU A 143 4.25 -0.50 -2.63
C LEU A 143 2.79 -0.86 -2.35
N ARG A 144 2.17 -0.25 -1.33
CA ARG A 144 0.76 -0.46 -1.02
C ARG A 144 -0.12 0.32 -1.98
N GLN A 145 -0.27 -0.21 -3.18
CA GLN A 145 -0.95 0.48 -4.28
C GLN A 145 -2.36 -0.05 -4.50
N SER A 146 -3.23 0.87 -4.92
CA SER A 146 -4.58 0.53 -5.35
C SER A 146 -4.61 0.17 -6.83
N ILE A 147 -5.34 -0.88 -7.15
CA ILE A 147 -5.52 -1.37 -8.52
C ILE A 147 -6.39 -0.39 -9.33
N PHE A 148 -7.21 0.42 -8.67
CA PHE A 148 -8.19 1.29 -9.31
C PHE A 148 -7.68 2.71 -9.54
N GLN A 149 -6.58 3.13 -8.91
CA GLN A 149 -6.10 4.50 -8.96
C GLN A 149 -5.90 5.02 -10.39
N MET A 150 -5.27 4.18 -11.24
CA MET A 150 -4.97 4.50 -12.64
C MET A 150 -6.23 4.82 -13.47
N TYR A 151 -7.40 4.30 -13.09
CA TYR A 151 -8.66 4.48 -13.83
C TYR A 151 -9.26 5.87 -13.64
N PHE A 152 -8.78 6.63 -12.65
CA PHE A 152 -9.34 7.93 -12.27
C PHE A 152 -8.35 9.10 -12.43
N SER A 153 -7.06 8.84 -12.66
CA SER A 153 -6.07 9.91 -12.86
C SER A 153 -5.97 10.39 -14.30
N TRP A 154 -6.17 9.51 -15.29
CA TRP A 154 -5.74 9.74 -16.68
C TRP A 154 -6.30 11.01 -17.33
N VAL A 155 -7.58 11.33 -17.09
CA VAL A 155 -8.24 12.52 -17.68
C VAL A 155 -7.52 13.81 -17.28
N LEU A 156 -7.01 13.87 -16.05
CA LEU A 156 -6.32 15.06 -15.54
C LEU A 156 -4.95 15.26 -16.20
N PHE A 157 -4.33 14.21 -16.71
CA PHE A 157 -3.02 14.25 -17.36
C PHE A 157 -3.12 14.50 -18.87
N LEU A 158 -4.25 14.19 -19.53
CA LEU A 158 -4.42 14.41 -20.97
C LEU A 158 -4.11 15.84 -21.46
N PRO A 159 -4.42 16.92 -20.73
CA PRO A 159 -4.08 18.27 -21.15
C PRO A 159 -2.58 18.50 -21.42
N ILE A 160 -1.69 17.71 -20.81
CA ILE A 160 -0.23 17.80 -21.05
C ILE A 160 0.10 17.43 -22.51
N GLY A 161 -0.66 16.51 -23.11
CA GLY A 161 -0.48 16.07 -24.49
C GLY A 161 -0.68 17.17 -25.55
N PHE A 162 -1.33 18.30 -25.23
CA PHE A 162 -1.43 19.42 -26.16
C PHE A 162 -0.12 20.23 -26.29
N PHE A 163 0.81 20.06 -25.36
CA PHE A 163 2.00 20.91 -25.23
C PHE A 163 3.31 20.14 -25.25
N ILE A 164 3.37 18.95 -24.64
CA ILE A 164 4.62 18.25 -24.33
C ILE A 164 4.72 16.94 -25.12
N PRO A 165 5.87 16.66 -25.76
CA PRO A 165 6.14 15.37 -26.39
C PRO A 165 5.92 14.18 -25.43
N PRO A 166 5.29 13.09 -25.88
CA PRO A 166 5.00 11.93 -25.02
C PRO A 166 6.22 11.33 -24.32
N GLY A 167 7.40 11.36 -24.93
CA GLY A 167 8.64 10.88 -24.32
C GLY A 167 9.04 11.66 -23.07
N ILE A 168 8.99 13.00 -23.12
CA ILE A 168 9.25 13.88 -21.97
C ILE A 168 8.18 13.67 -20.89
N TYR A 169 6.91 13.55 -21.30
CA TYR A 169 5.78 13.33 -20.39
C TYR A 169 5.94 12.04 -19.58
N VAL A 170 6.15 10.91 -20.27
CA VAL A 170 6.30 9.59 -19.63
C VAL A 170 7.52 9.54 -18.73
N PHE A 171 8.63 10.19 -19.10
CA PHE A 171 9.79 10.31 -18.22
C PHE A 171 9.42 10.98 -16.90
N HIS A 172 8.80 12.17 -16.94
CA HIS A 172 8.49 12.92 -15.71
C HIS A 172 7.42 12.24 -14.86
N LYS A 173 6.48 11.53 -15.47
CA LYS A 173 5.50 10.71 -14.76
C LYS A 173 6.16 9.57 -13.96
N GLN A 174 7.12 8.88 -14.57
CA GLN A 174 7.91 7.84 -13.90
C GLN A 174 8.82 8.45 -12.83
N PHE A 175 9.50 9.56 -13.13
CA PHE A 175 10.34 10.29 -12.17
C PHE A 175 9.56 10.71 -10.93
N ASN A 176 8.36 11.27 -11.11
CA ASN A 176 7.48 11.66 -10.02
C ASN A 176 7.13 10.45 -9.12
N THR A 177 6.84 9.30 -9.73
CA THR A 177 6.54 8.05 -9.01
C THR A 177 7.76 7.52 -8.25
N ILE A 178 8.93 7.48 -8.89
CA ILE A 178 10.18 7.03 -8.28
C ILE A 178 10.57 7.92 -7.08
N ASN A 179 10.42 9.24 -7.22
CA ASN A 179 10.75 10.17 -6.14
C ASN A 179 9.83 9.98 -4.91
N GLN A 180 8.56 9.64 -5.14
CA GLN A 180 7.59 9.39 -4.08
C GLN A 180 7.83 8.09 -3.29
N PHE A 181 8.66 7.16 -3.76
CA PHE A 181 9.01 5.98 -2.97
C PHE A 181 9.76 6.33 -1.67
N TRP A 182 10.68 7.30 -1.75
CA TRP A 182 11.66 7.59 -0.69
C TRP A 182 11.09 8.31 0.53
N ILE A 183 9.90 8.92 0.38
CA ILE A 183 9.24 9.69 1.44
C ILE A 183 8.45 8.79 2.41
N HIS A 184 8.24 7.50 2.10
CA HIS A 184 7.60 6.52 2.97
C HIS A 184 8.54 5.95 4.03
N THR A 185 9.12 6.77 4.89
CA THR A 185 9.99 6.27 5.96
C THR A 185 9.87 7.09 7.25
N GLN A 186 10.09 6.40 8.38
CA GLN A 186 10.25 7.02 9.69
C GLN A 186 11.71 7.14 10.13
N LEU A 187 12.65 6.59 9.35
CA LEU A 187 14.08 6.59 9.68
C LEU A 187 14.72 7.97 9.46
N ILE A 188 14.24 8.70 8.45
CA ILE A 188 14.71 10.04 8.12
C ILE A 188 13.81 11.04 8.84
N GLY A 189 14.40 11.84 9.73
CA GLY A 189 13.71 12.94 10.41
C GLY A 189 13.40 14.10 9.47
N LYS A 190 13.27 15.30 10.02
CA LYS A 190 13.14 16.53 9.24
C LYS A 190 14.47 16.85 8.55
N LEU A 191 14.45 17.12 7.24
CA LEU A 191 15.63 17.51 6.46
C LEU A 191 15.98 18.99 6.67
N ALA A 192 17.12 19.42 6.09
CA ALA A 192 17.54 20.82 6.17
C ALA A 192 16.52 21.76 5.48
N TRP A 193 16.45 23.00 5.98
CA TRP A 193 15.39 23.95 5.64
C TRP A 193 15.13 24.17 4.13
N PRO A 194 16.13 24.23 3.22
CA PRO A 194 15.83 24.48 1.80
C PRO A 194 15.11 23.30 1.17
N ILE A 195 15.46 22.08 1.59
CA ILE A 195 14.86 20.85 1.09
C ILE A 195 13.43 20.74 1.62
N GLU A 196 13.21 20.97 2.92
CA GLU A 196 11.86 20.99 3.52
C GLU A 196 10.97 22.12 2.96
N PHE A 197 11.56 23.20 2.47
CA PHE A 197 10.78 24.29 1.89
C PHE A 197 10.26 23.95 0.48
N ILE A 198 11.06 23.24 -0.32
CA ILE A 198 10.82 23.00 -1.75
C ILE A 198 10.27 21.61 -2.05
N MET A 199 10.85 20.57 -1.44
CA MET A 199 10.56 19.17 -1.74
C MET A 199 9.49 18.62 -0.79
N ASN A 200 8.67 17.69 -1.28
CA ASN A 200 7.98 16.76 -0.40
C ASN A 200 9.02 15.83 0.24
N THR A 201 9.06 15.77 1.57
CA THR A 201 10.08 15.07 2.35
C THR A 201 9.42 14.02 3.23
N PRO A 202 10.19 13.09 3.83
CA PRO A 202 9.61 12.11 4.75
C PRO A 202 8.78 12.72 5.89
N SER A 203 9.14 13.89 6.43
CA SER A 203 8.33 14.60 7.46
C SER A 203 6.98 15.04 6.94
N HIS A 204 6.93 15.68 5.76
CA HIS A 204 5.67 16.10 5.16
C HIS A 204 4.77 14.91 4.82
N HIS A 205 5.35 13.82 4.32
CA HIS A 205 4.57 12.65 3.93
C HIS A 205 4.10 11.82 5.13
N ARG A 206 4.83 11.83 6.26
CA ARG A 206 4.32 11.28 7.52
C ARG A 206 3.05 11.99 7.96
N VAL A 207 3.03 13.33 7.90
CA VAL A 207 1.82 14.13 8.18
C VAL A 207 0.68 13.71 7.25
N HIS A 208 0.95 13.61 5.95
CA HIS A 208 -0.05 13.19 4.98
C HIS A 208 -0.67 11.81 5.29
N HIS A 209 0.13 10.86 5.76
CA HIS A 209 -0.33 9.53 6.21
C HIS A 209 -0.90 9.51 7.65
N GLY A 210 -0.87 10.64 8.34
CA GLY A 210 -1.31 10.77 9.73
C GLY A 210 -2.83 10.79 9.87
N ARG A 211 -3.36 9.98 10.80
CA ARG A 211 -4.79 9.97 11.18
C ARG A 211 -5.13 10.91 12.32
N ASN A 212 -4.15 11.63 12.87
CA ASN A 212 -4.40 12.67 13.86
C ASN A 212 -5.30 13.74 13.22
N PRO A 213 -6.33 14.26 13.92
CA PRO A 213 -7.26 15.24 13.32
C PRO A 213 -6.59 16.46 12.66
N LYS A 214 -5.45 16.94 13.20
CA LYS A 214 -4.67 18.06 12.64
C LYS A 214 -3.94 17.74 11.32
N TYR A 215 -3.75 16.47 11.02
CA TYR A 215 -2.99 15.98 9.86
C TYR A 215 -3.89 15.49 8.72
N LEU A 216 -5.20 15.38 8.97
CA LEU A 216 -6.17 15.03 7.94
C LEU A 216 -6.24 16.09 6.84
N ASP A 217 -6.32 15.64 5.59
CA ASP A 217 -6.49 16.49 4.41
C ASP A 217 -5.34 17.51 4.22
N LYS A 218 -4.10 17.06 4.47
CA LYS A 218 -2.86 17.85 4.37
C LYS A 218 -1.81 17.21 3.46
N ASN A 219 -0.90 18.05 2.96
CA ASN A 219 0.35 17.66 2.28
C ASN A 219 0.16 16.71 1.07
N TYR A 220 -0.59 17.14 0.06
CA TYR A 220 -0.93 16.34 -1.12
C TYR A 220 0.16 16.29 -2.22
N ALA A 221 1.21 17.09 -2.12
CA ALA A 221 2.25 17.16 -3.16
C ALA A 221 2.93 15.81 -3.41
N GLY A 222 3.35 15.57 -4.65
CA GLY A 222 4.15 14.38 -4.99
C GLY A 222 5.63 14.63 -4.72
N THR A 223 6.24 15.51 -5.51
CA THR A 223 7.67 15.85 -5.46
C THR A 223 7.93 17.21 -4.84
N LEU A 224 7.14 18.24 -5.16
CA LEU A 224 7.37 19.60 -4.67
C LEU A 224 6.28 20.04 -3.69
N ILE A 225 6.65 20.23 -2.41
CA ILE A 225 5.72 20.66 -1.35
C ILE A 225 5.19 22.09 -1.56
N ILE A 226 5.76 22.82 -2.52
CA ILE A 226 5.36 24.18 -2.88
C ILE A 226 3.87 24.29 -3.21
N TRP A 227 3.26 23.24 -3.78
CA TRP A 227 1.84 23.24 -4.13
C TRP A 227 0.96 23.30 -2.89
N ASP A 228 1.30 22.54 -1.84
CA ASP A 228 0.59 22.60 -0.56
C ASP A 228 0.69 23.96 0.10
N ARG A 229 1.84 24.62 -0.03
CA ARG A 229 2.05 25.99 0.47
C ARG A 229 1.20 26.99 -0.32
N LEU A 230 1.17 26.86 -1.65
CA LEU A 230 0.43 27.74 -2.55
C LEU A 230 -1.09 27.62 -2.36
N PHE A 231 -1.59 26.40 -2.14
CA PHE A 231 -3.02 26.10 -2.03
C PHE A 231 -3.53 25.97 -0.59
N GLY A 232 -2.69 26.28 0.41
CA GLY A 232 -3.08 26.34 1.83
C GLY A 232 -3.36 24.99 2.49
N THR A 233 -2.75 23.91 1.98
CA THR A 233 -2.91 22.53 2.49
C THR A 233 -1.66 22.02 3.21
N PHE A 234 -0.63 22.87 3.35
CA PHE A 234 0.60 22.54 4.08
C PHE A 234 0.35 22.40 5.59
N GLN A 235 0.92 21.35 6.18
CA GLN A 235 0.99 21.15 7.62
C GLN A 235 2.36 20.57 7.99
N GLU A 236 3.00 21.19 8.97
CA GLU A 236 4.29 20.75 9.48
C GLU A 236 4.11 19.59 10.48
N GLU A 237 5.07 18.66 10.50
CA GLU A 237 5.15 17.62 11.52
C GLU A 237 5.62 18.21 12.85
N ASP A 238 4.94 17.87 13.94
CA ASP A 238 5.35 18.35 15.26
C ASP A 238 6.71 17.76 15.62
N THR A 239 7.61 18.59 16.16
CA THR A 239 8.91 18.11 16.61
C THR A 239 8.74 17.30 17.89
N ILE A 240 9.09 16.02 17.87
CA ILE A 240 9.22 15.22 19.11
C ILE A 240 10.43 15.77 19.85
N THR A 241 10.22 16.66 20.80
CA THR A 241 11.27 17.04 21.75
C THR A 241 11.51 15.85 22.67
N ASN A 242 12.55 15.06 22.40
CA ASN A 242 13.10 14.16 23.41
C ASN A 242 13.70 15.01 24.53
N THR A 243 12.88 15.55 25.44
CA THR A 243 13.35 16.09 26.70
C THR A 243 13.94 14.92 27.49
N THR A 244 15.25 14.73 27.33
CA THR A 244 16.03 13.95 28.26
C THR A 244 15.94 14.72 29.57
N THR A 245 15.18 14.20 30.53
CA THR A 245 15.19 14.73 31.90
C THR A 245 16.60 14.48 32.45
N THR A 246 17.48 15.46 32.28
CA THR A 246 18.73 15.54 33.06
C THR A 246 18.32 15.83 34.49
N THR A 247 18.07 14.80 35.28
CA THR A 247 18.06 14.93 36.74
C THR A 247 19.50 15.26 37.16
N THR A 248 19.78 16.55 37.31
CA THR A 248 20.92 17.03 38.08
C THR A 248 20.74 16.56 39.52
N ASN A 249 21.43 15.48 39.88
CA ASN A 249 21.61 15.08 41.27
C ASN A 249 22.54 16.10 41.94
N THR A 250 21.98 17.18 42.48
CA THR A 250 22.65 17.97 43.51
C THR A 250 22.61 17.19 44.81
N THR A 251 23.78 16.69 45.20
CA THR A 251 24.13 16.20 46.53
C THR A 251 23.76 17.22 47.60
N GLY A 252 22.92 16.84 48.56
CA GLY A 252 22.53 17.66 49.71
C GLY A 252 21.96 16.78 50.80
N GLU A 253 22.69 16.69 51.90
CA GLU A 253 22.46 15.86 53.07
C GLU A 253 21.17 16.22 53.84
N ASN A 254 20.62 15.20 54.51
CA ASN A 254 20.14 15.19 55.91
C ASN A 254 18.68 14.74 56.15
N ASN A 255 18.63 13.58 56.81
CA ASN A 255 17.87 13.24 58.01
C ASN A 255 16.33 13.31 58.06
N ASN A 256 15.81 12.12 58.37
CA ASN A 256 14.79 11.78 59.37
C ASN A 256 13.30 12.03 59.09
N ASN A 257 12.63 10.87 59.03
CA ASN A 257 11.40 10.49 59.73
C ASN A 257 10.05 11.07 59.31
N ASN A 258 9.11 10.11 59.28
CA ASN A 258 7.67 10.17 59.48
C ASN A 258 6.76 10.36 58.26
N ASN A 259 6.06 9.24 57.97
CA ASN A 259 4.61 9.12 57.81
C ASN A 259 3.84 10.40 57.42
N ASN A 260 3.33 10.41 56.20
CA ASN A 260 1.90 10.37 55.89
C ASN A 260 1.64 10.90 54.48
N ASN A 261 0.66 10.28 53.82
CA ASN A 261 -0.24 10.88 52.83
C ASN A 261 0.38 11.75 51.72
N ASN A 262 0.41 11.20 50.50
CA ASN A 262 -0.28 11.79 49.35
C ASN A 262 0.05 11.00 48.08
N ASN A 263 -0.80 10.02 47.75
CA ASN A 263 -0.92 9.52 46.38
C ASN A 263 -1.81 10.50 45.61
N ASN A 264 -1.20 11.55 45.06
CA ASN A 264 -1.77 12.35 43.98
C ASN A 264 -0.61 12.97 43.20
N ASN A 265 -0.71 12.94 41.86
CA ASN A 265 0.20 13.50 40.86
C ASN A 265 1.30 12.56 40.35
N ASN A 266 0.94 11.73 39.36
CA ASN A 266 1.92 11.20 38.38
C ASN A 266 1.29 10.86 37.01
N ASN A 267 0.31 11.63 36.54
CA ASN A 267 -0.38 11.38 35.25
C ASN A 267 -0.19 12.45 34.16
N ASN A 268 0.64 13.48 34.36
CA ASN A 268 0.73 14.60 33.39
C ASN A 268 1.88 14.51 32.36
N ASN A 269 2.75 13.50 32.39
CA ASN A 269 3.87 13.41 31.44
C ASN A 269 3.60 12.55 30.19
N ASN A 270 2.57 11.70 30.18
CA ASN A 270 2.27 10.86 29.00
C ASN A 270 1.47 11.58 27.90
N ASN A 271 0.62 12.54 28.28
CA ASN A 271 -0.26 13.23 27.30
C ASN A 271 0.48 14.14 26.32
N ASN A 272 1.64 14.69 26.70
CA ASN A 272 2.40 15.59 25.82
C ASN A 272 3.05 14.85 24.64
N ASN A 273 3.48 13.60 24.84
CA ASN A 273 4.10 12.80 23.78
C ASN A 273 3.05 12.25 22.79
N GLU A 274 1.85 11.92 23.27
CA GLU A 274 0.77 11.43 22.39
C GLU A 274 0.32 12.51 21.38
N ASN A 275 0.26 13.78 21.80
CA ASN A 275 -0.12 14.88 20.91
C ASN A 275 0.93 15.19 19.82
N GLN A 276 2.19 14.82 20.02
CA GLN A 276 3.28 15.07 19.07
C GLN A 276 3.48 13.91 18.08
N ARG A 277 3.07 12.69 18.46
CA ARG A 277 3.28 11.50 17.61
C ARG A 277 2.28 11.46 16.45
N VAL A 278 2.80 11.18 15.26
CA VAL A 278 1.99 10.82 14.10
C VAL A 278 1.51 9.38 14.27
N PHE A 279 0.19 9.17 14.25
CA PHE A 279 -0.43 7.85 14.18
C PHE A 279 -0.84 7.56 12.74
N TYR A 280 -0.59 6.35 12.25
CA TYR A 280 -0.83 5.97 10.85
C TYR A 280 -2.05 5.07 10.70
N GLY A 281 -2.42 4.79 9.45
CA GLY A 281 -3.58 4.00 9.08
C GLY A 281 -4.84 4.88 8.93
N LEU A 282 -5.99 4.25 8.75
CA LEU A 282 -7.26 4.96 8.59
C LEU A 282 -7.81 5.46 9.94
N VAL A 283 -8.70 6.47 9.92
CA VAL A 283 -9.48 6.87 11.11
C VAL A 283 -10.27 5.67 11.66
N HIS A 284 -11.02 5.00 10.78
CA HIS A 284 -11.59 3.68 11.01
C HIS A 284 -10.64 2.64 10.44
N GLN A 285 -9.73 2.20 11.30
CA GLN A 285 -8.60 1.40 10.89
C GLN A 285 -8.99 0.10 10.17
N PHE A 286 -8.23 -0.22 9.12
CA PHE A 286 -8.41 -1.42 8.32
C PHE A 286 -7.87 -2.67 9.05
N GLU A 287 -8.68 -3.71 9.19
CA GLU A 287 -8.39 -4.89 10.05
C GLU A 287 -8.15 -6.20 9.26
N SER A 288 -7.62 -6.10 8.05
CA SER A 288 -7.36 -7.27 7.21
C SER A 288 -5.98 -7.23 6.56
N SER A 289 -5.42 -8.42 6.33
CA SER A 289 -4.24 -8.64 5.50
C SER A 289 -4.61 -9.17 4.10
N ASP A 290 -5.90 -9.22 3.78
CA ASP A 290 -6.40 -9.66 2.48
C ASP A 290 -6.21 -8.54 1.44
N PRO A 291 -5.35 -8.74 0.42
CA PRO A 291 -5.09 -7.74 -0.60
C PRO A 291 -6.29 -7.52 -1.52
N THR A 292 -7.27 -8.43 -1.58
CA THR A 292 -8.52 -8.22 -2.33
C THR A 292 -9.44 -7.29 -1.54
N TRP A 293 -9.65 -7.60 -0.27
CA TRP A 293 -10.52 -6.78 0.59
C TRP A 293 -9.99 -5.37 0.76
N SER A 294 -8.66 -5.19 0.82
CA SER A 294 -8.05 -3.86 0.93
C SER A 294 -8.36 -2.96 -0.27
N GLN A 295 -8.62 -3.54 -1.45
CA GLN A 295 -8.98 -2.80 -2.66
C GLN A 295 -10.43 -2.37 -2.62
N VAL A 296 -11.35 -3.22 -2.15
CA VAL A 296 -12.80 -3.00 -2.35
C VAL A 296 -13.60 -2.55 -1.12
N HIS A 297 -13.04 -2.68 0.09
CA HIS A 297 -13.78 -2.46 1.34
C HIS A 297 -14.48 -1.09 1.40
N HIS A 298 -13.81 -0.02 0.97
CA HIS A 298 -14.35 1.33 1.11
C HIS A 298 -15.54 1.60 0.19
N TRP A 299 -15.60 1.00 -1.01
CA TRP A 299 -16.81 1.07 -1.83
C TRP A 299 -17.99 0.33 -1.17
N PHE A 300 -17.71 -0.78 -0.51
CA PHE A 300 -18.74 -1.48 0.28
C PHE A 300 -19.23 -0.61 1.45
N GLU A 301 -18.34 0.10 2.13
CA GLU A 301 -18.72 1.07 3.18
C GLU A 301 -19.58 2.21 2.64
N ILE A 302 -19.24 2.77 1.47
CA ILE A 302 -20.07 3.78 0.79
C ILE A 302 -21.47 3.20 0.49
N TYR A 303 -21.54 1.98 -0.04
CA TYR A 303 -22.80 1.31 -0.36
C TYR A 303 -23.67 1.06 0.89
N GLU A 304 -23.08 0.56 1.97
CA GLU A 304 -23.81 0.35 3.24
C GLU A 304 -24.31 1.67 3.84
N LYS A 305 -23.50 2.73 3.76
CA LYS A 305 -23.89 4.07 4.20
C LYS A 305 -25.07 4.61 3.38
N GLN A 306 -25.10 4.37 2.07
CA GLN A 306 -26.19 4.80 1.21
C GLN A 306 -27.53 4.13 1.53
N LYS A 307 -27.53 2.89 2.05
CA LYS A 307 -28.76 2.21 2.48
C LYS A 307 -29.48 2.94 3.62
N GLN A 308 -28.75 3.75 4.39
CA GLN A 308 -29.28 4.53 5.51
C GLN A 308 -29.91 5.87 5.06
N TYR A 309 -29.73 6.25 3.79
CA TYR A 309 -30.20 7.52 3.25
C TYR A 309 -31.42 7.34 2.35
N ASN A 310 -32.50 8.05 2.67
CA ASN A 310 -33.72 8.04 1.85
C ASN A 310 -33.66 9.06 0.71
N SER A 311 -32.92 10.16 0.87
CA SER A 311 -32.83 11.23 -0.14
C SER A 311 -31.74 10.96 -1.17
N VAL A 312 -32.06 11.15 -2.46
CA VAL A 312 -31.08 11.10 -3.55
C VAL A 312 -29.94 12.10 -3.32
N LYS A 313 -30.24 13.28 -2.77
CA LYS A 313 -29.23 14.30 -2.44
C LYS A 313 -28.22 13.76 -1.42
N GLU A 314 -28.69 13.08 -0.37
CA GLU A 314 -27.83 12.49 0.65
C GLU A 314 -26.97 11.35 0.09
N LYS A 315 -27.55 10.51 -0.79
CA LYS A 315 -26.81 9.44 -1.50
C LYS A 315 -25.73 9.98 -2.44
N LEU A 316 -25.99 11.07 -3.14
CA LEU A 316 -24.98 11.72 -4.00
C LEU A 316 -23.88 12.38 -3.16
N LYS A 317 -24.25 13.05 -2.05
CA LYS A 317 -23.27 13.61 -1.12
C LYS A 317 -22.36 12.52 -0.58
N SER A 318 -22.87 11.36 -0.18
CA SER A 318 -22.02 10.28 0.33
C SER A 318 -21.01 9.73 -0.69
N ILE A 319 -21.18 9.99 -1.98
CA ILE A 319 -20.23 9.63 -3.05
C ILE A 319 -19.22 10.77 -3.30
N PHE A 320 -19.72 12.01 -3.42
CA PHE A 320 -18.93 13.14 -3.94
C PHE A 320 -18.39 14.11 -2.88
N TYR A 321 -18.87 14.03 -1.64
CA TYR A 321 -18.33 14.79 -0.50
C TYR A 321 -17.12 14.06 0.10
N GLY A 322 -16.46 14.64 1.09
CA GLY A 322 -15.31 14.02 1.73
C GLY A 322 -15.66 12.72 2.46
N PRO A 323 -14.70 11.81 2.68
CA PRO A 323 -14.93 10.52 3.34
C PRO A 323 -15.51 10.66 4.77
N GLY A 324 -15.19 11.76 5.46
CA GLY A 324 -15.72 12.08 6.79
C GLY A 324 -17.18 12.55 6.83
N TRP A 325 -17.77 12.96 5.71
CA TRP A 325 -19.10 13.57 5.66
C TRP A 325 -20.20 12.62 6.14
N LYS A 326 -21.04 13.06 7.09
CA LYS A 326 -22.22 12.34 7.57
C LYS A 326 -23.49 13.17 7.34
N LYS A 327 -24.64 12.50 7.40
CA LYS A 327 -25.94 13.18 7.33
C LYS A 327 -26.06 14.16 8.50
N GLY A 328 -26.31 15.42 8.18
CA GLY A 328 -26.36 16.53 9.14
C GLY A 328 -25.17 17.46 9.06
N ASP A 329 -24.03 17.01 8.50
CA ASP A 329 -22.83 17.83 8.40
C ASP A 329 -23.05 18.99 7.42
N THR A 330 -22.65 20.18 7.86
CA THR A 330 -22.68 21.42 7.07
C THR A 330 -21.45 21.54 6.17
N ASN A 331 -20.29 21.08 6.64
CA ASN A 331 -19.04 21.08 5.89
C ASN A 331 -19.00 19.93 4.88
N ARG A 332 -18.48 20.19 3.68
CA ARG A 332 -18.29 19.18 2.62
C ARG A 332 -17.38 18.03 3.07
N MET A 333 -16.39 18.30 3.89
CA MET A 333 -15.42 17.31 4.38
C MET A 333 -15.90 16.54 5.61
N GLY A 334 -17.04 16.93 6.17
CA GLY A 334 -17.53 16.46 7.46
C GLY A 334 -17.00 17.28 8.63
N ASP A 335 -17.35 16.86 9.84
CA ASP A 335 -16.94 17.51 11.08
C ASP A 335 -15.67 16.87 11.68
N LEU A 336 -14.54 17.57 11.57
CA LEU A 336 -13.24 17.13 12.11
C LEU A 336 -13.26 16.99 13.65
N SER A 337 -14.13 17.71 14.36
CA SER A 337 -14.25 17.59 15.82
C SER A 337 -14.84 16.25 16.25
N SER A 338 -15.51 15.55 15.33
CA SER A 338 -16.06 14.20 15.56
C SER A 338 -15.02 13.08 15.43
N ILE A 339 -13.80 13.39 14.95
CA ILE A 339 -12.74 12.41 14.75
C ILE A 339 -12.05 12.13 16.08
N PRO A 340 -11.97 10.87 16.53
CA PRO A 340 -11.30 10.54 17.78
C PRO A 340 -9.80 10.82 17.68
N ILE A 341 -9.21 11.35 18.76
CA ILE A 341 -7.76 11.51 18.86
C ILE A 341 -7.16 10.11 19.07
N PRO A 342 -6.29 9.62 18.17
CA PRO A 342 -5.67 8.32 18.31
C PRO A 342 -4.72 8.28 19.51
N THR A 343 -4.67 7.14 20.20
CA THR A 343 -3.83 6.89 21.38
C THR A 343 -2.93 5.69 21.17
N GLU A 344 -1.89 5.51 21.99
CA GLU A 344 -1.01 4.34 21.89
C GLU A 344 -1.76 3.01 22.12
N LYS A 345 -2.85 3.03 22.89
CA LYS A 345 -3.70 1.85 23.13
C LYS A 345 -4.34 1.35 21.84
N ASP A 346 -4.72 2.25 20.93
CA ASP A 346 -5.33 1.90 19.64
C ASP A 346 -4.37 1.11 18.75
N ASP A 347 -3.06 1.38 18.85
CA ASP A 347 -2.01 0.64 18.14
C ASP A 347 -1.71 -0.71 18.81
N GLN A 348 -1.79 -0.79 20.14
CA GLN A 348 -1.48 -2.02 20.90
C GLN A 348 -2.54 -3.11 20.72
N LEU A 349 -3.82 -2.74 20.66
CA LEU A 349 -4.93 -3.69 20.46
C LEU A 349 -4.80 -4.48 19.13
N ARG A 350 -4.05 -3.95 18.17
CA ARG A 350 -3.83 -4.54 16.84
C ARG A 350 -2.63 -5.47 16.73
N ILE A 351 -1.87 -5.67 17.81
CA ILE A 351 -0.94 -6.80 17.85
C ILE A 351 -1.82 -8.07 17.99
N LYS A 352 -2.59 -8.39 16.94
CA LYS A 352 -3.20 -9.71 16.73
C LYS A 352 -2.07 -10.68 17.03
N ALA A 353 -2.30 -11.62 17.95
CA ALA A 353 -1.27 -12.56 18.40
C ALA A 353 -0.44 -12.98 17.20
N SER A 354 0.86 -12.64 17.22
CA SER A 354 1.72 -12.85 16.06
C SER A 354 1.64 -14.33 15.67
N LEU A 355 1.68 -14.61 14.36
CA LEU A 355 1.81 -15.99 13.93
C LEU A 355 3.11 -16.57 14.51
N SER A 356 3.15 -17.89 14.70
CA SER A 356 4.38 -18.57 15.12
C SER A 356 5.54 -18.22 14.18
N THR A 357 6.77 -18.12 14.70
CA THR A 357 7.96 -17.82 13.89
C THR A 357 8.08 -18.73 12.67
N SER A 358 7.78 -20.02 12.81
CA SER A 358 7.82 -20.97 11.68
C SER A 358 6.81 -20.64 10.58
N LEU A 359 5.62 -20.14 10.93
CA LEU A 359 4.61 -19.75 9.95
C LEU A 359 4.95 -18.40 9.30
N ASN A 360 5.56 -17.48 10.06
CA ASN A 360 6.10 -16.24 9.49
C ASN A 360 7.20 -16.53 8.46
N ILE A 361 8.16 -17.41 8.79
CA ILE A 361 9.21 -17.83 7.86
C ILE A 361 8.61 -18.50 6.63
N TYR A 362 7.65 -19.42 6.83
CA TYR A 362 6.92 -20.07 5.74
C TYR A 362 6.29 -19.05 4.78
N LEU A 363 5.51 -18.10 5.31
CA LEU A 363 4.81 -17.10 4.50
C LEU A 363 5.79 -16.19 3.77
N PHE A 364 6.87 -15.77 4.44
CA PHE A 364 7.92 -14.98 3.81
C PHE A 364 8.53 -15.73 2.61
N ILE A 365 8.97 -16.99 2.79
CA ILE A 365 9.54 -17.79 1.71
C ILE A 365 8.54 -17.96 0.56
N HIS A 366 7.30 -18.38 0.85
CA HIS A 366 6.29 -18.63 -0.19
C HIS A 366 5.88 -17.36 -0.94
N TYR A 367 5.92 -16.20 -0.29
CA TYR A 367 5.72 -14.91 -0.94
C TYR A 367 6.76 -14.66 -2.06
N PHE A 368 8.04 -14.84 -1.76
CA PHE A 368 9.10 -14.69 -2.77
C PHE A 368 9.01 -15.76 -3.86
N LEU A 369 8.74 -17.01 -3.51
CA LEU A 369 8.62 -18.09 -4.50
C LEU A 369 7.47 -17.84 -5.49
N ALA A 370 6.30 -17.41 -5.01
CA ALA A 370 5.16 -17.09 -5.86
C ALA A 370 5.48 -15.91 -6.81
N SER A 371 6.06 -14.84 -6.26
CA SER A 371 6.42 -13.65 -7.03
C SER A 371 7.50 -13.94 -8.08
N PHE A 372 8.56 -14.65 -7.67
CA PHE A 372 9.67 -15.05 -8.55
C PHE A 372 9.20 -15.95 -9.68
N LEU A 373 8.29 -16.89 -9.39
CA LEU A 373 7.70 -17.77 -10.40
C LEU A 373 6.98 -16.97 -11.49
N ALA A 374 6.04 -16.07 -11.14
CA ALA A 374 5.29 -15.33 -12.15
C ALA A 374 6.18 -14.44 -13.02
N LEU A 375 7.15 -13.76 -12.40
CA LEU A 375 8.12 -12.93 -13.13
C LEU A 375 9.03 -13.78 -14.03
N SER A 376 9.48 -14.94 -13.56
CA SER A 376 10.31 -15.86 -14.37
C SER A 376 9.52 -16.46 -15.54
N LEU A 377 8.26 -16.87 -15.31
CA LEU A 377 7.39 -17.41 -16.36
C LEU A 377 7.09 -16.37 -17.44
N ARG A 378 6.86 -15.11 -17.05
CA ARG A 378 6.75 -13.99 -17.99
C ARG A 378 8.06 -13.78 -18.75
N SER A 379 9.16 -13.54 -18.02
CA SER A 379 10.41 -13.07 -18.63
C SER A 379 11.15 -14.13 -19.45
N LEU A 380 11.07 -15.41 -19.10
CA LEU A 380 11.91 -16.47 -19.69
C LEU A 380 11.14 -17.44 -20.59
N PHE A 381 9.82 -17.48 -20.42
CA PHE A 381 8.99 -18.54 -20.97
C PHE A 381 7.73 -18.06 -21.71
N GLU A 382 7.38 -16.77 -21.70
CA GLU A 382 6.13 -16.28 -22.31
C GLU A 382 6.00 -16.69 -23.78
N ASP A 383 7.05 -16.50 -24.59
CA ASP A 383 7.07 -16.89 -26.01
C ASP A 383 6.89 -18.40 -26.22
N LYS A 384 7.20 -19.21 -25.21
CA LYS A 384 7.19 -20.68 -25.28
C LYS A 384 5.90 -21.29 -24.76
N ILE A 385 5.37 -20.79 -23.64
CA ILE A 385 4.13 -21.31 -23.03
C ILE A 385 2.88 -20.56 -23.49
N GLY A 386 3.04 -19.40 -24.13
CA GLY A 386 1.96 -18.55 -24.57
C GLY A 386 1.38 -17.66 -23.46
N SER A 387 0.86 -16.51 -23.87
CA SER A 387 0.35 -15.45 -22.99
C SER A 387 -0.72 -15.94 -22.02
N ALA A 388 -1.60 -16.87 -22.44
CA ALA A 388 -2.65 -17.43 -21.59
C ALA A 388 -2.09 -18.16 -20.35
N ASN A 389 -1.04 -18.99 -20.53
CA ASN A 389 -0.42 -19.73 -19.44
C ASN A 389 0.38 -18.80 -18.49
N VAL A 390 0.97 -17.73 -19.02
CA VAL A 390 1.56 -16.67 -18.19
C VAL A 390 0.46 -16.02 -17.35
N THR A 391 -0.66 -15.62 -17.95
CA THR A 391 -1.79 -15.01 -17.23
C THR A 391 -2.37 -15.93 -16.15
N CYS A 392 -2.53 -17.23 -16.40
CA CYS A 392 -2.89 -18.21 -15.39
C CYS A 392 -1.91 -18.23 -14.19
N SER A 393 -0.62 -18.01 -14.46
CA SER A 393 0.41 -17.95 -13.41
C SER A 393 0.29 -16.68 -12.55
N PHE A 394 -0.09 -15.54 -13.14
CA PHE A 394 -0.39 -14.32 -12.39
C PHE A 394 -1.67 -14.45 -11.55
N ILE A 395 -2.72 -15.10 -12.08
CA ILE A 395 -3.92 -15.46 -11.31
C ILE A 395 -3.54 -16.34 -10.10
N PHE A 396 -2.66 -17.32 -10.31
CA PHE A 396 -2.17 -18.18 -9.25
C PHE A 396 -1.42 -17.38 -8.15
N VAL A 397 -0.58 -16.42 -8.54
CA VAL A 397 0.08 -15.52 -7.57
C VAL A 397 -0.93 -14.76 -6.75
N TYR A 398 -1.93 -14.14 -7.39
CA TYR A 398 -2.97 -13.41 -6.69
C TYR A 398 -3.76 -14.28 -5.71
N PHE A 399 -4.16 -15.47 -6.14
CA PHE A 399 -4.78 -16.46 -5.26
C PHE A 399 -3.88 -16.79 -4.06
N GLY A 400 -2.56 -16.86 -4.28
CA GLY A 400 -1.59 -17.04 -3.21
C GLY A 400 -1.53 -15.89 -2.23
N LEU A 401 -1.57 -14.65 -2.70
CA LEU A 401 -1.62 -13.47 -1.84
C LEU A 401 -2.89 -13.44 -0.99
N THR A 402 -4.05 -13.79 -1.56
CA THR A 402 -5.31 -13.95 -0.81
C THR A 402 -5.21 -15.08 0.24
N SER A 403 -4.59 -16.21 -0.10
CA SER A 403 -4.32 -17.29 0.86
C SER A 403 -3.48 -16.78 2.03
N PHE A 404 -2.37 -16.07 1.77
CA PHE A 404 -1.52 -15.52 2.82
C PHE A 404 -2.26 -14.52 3.71
N GLY A 405 -3.06 -13.64 3.11
CA GLY A 405 -3.93 -12.71 3.85
C GLY A 405 -4.89 -13.44 4.79
N ALA A 406 -5.54 -14.51 4.32
CA ALA A 406 -6.41 -15.34 5.15
C ALA A 406 -5.66 -15.99 6.33
N ILE A 407 -4.40 -16.39 6.14
CA ILE A 407 -3.55 -16.97 7.19
C ILE A 407 -3.21 -15.91 8.24
N PHE A 408 -2.78 -14.72 7.82
CA PHE A 408 -2.51 -13.59 8.71
C PHE A 408 -3.75 -13.18 9.50
N ASP A 409 -4.92 -13.19 8.86
CA ASP A 409 -6.20 -12.89 9.49
C ASP A 409 -6.79 -14.07 10.28
N ARG A 410 -6.10 -15.21 10.34
CA ARG A 410 -6.51 -16.42 11.06
C ARG A 410 -7.93 -16.88 10.69
N LYS A 411 -8.30 -16.73 9.41
CA LYS A 411 -9.60 -17.17 8.90
C LYS A 411 -9.70 -18.69 8.99
N TRP A 412 -10.90 -19.19 9.30
CA TRP A 412 -11.14 -20.63 9.47
C TRP A 412 -10.85 -21.45 8.18
N TYR A 413 -11.01 -20.83 7.01
CA TYR A 413 -10.75 -21.46 5.71
C TYR A 413 -9.30 -21.29 5.22
N ALA A 414 -8.44 -20.56 5.93
CA ALA A 414 -7.12 -20.17 5.44
C ALA A 414 -6.24 -21.36 5.05
N MET A 415 -6.21 -22.41 5.88
CA MET A 415 -5.44 -23.61 5.56
C MET A 415 -6.05 -24.45 4.45
N ILE A 416 -7.37 -24.37 4.24
CA ILE A 416 -8.03 -25.04 3.11
C ILE A 416 -7.55 -24.39 1.80
N LEU A 417 -7.58 -23.06 1.75
CA LEU A 417 -7.06 -22.29 0.62
C LEU A 417 -5.58 -22.57 0.40
N GLU A 418 -4.78 -22.65 1.46
CA GLU A 418 -3.34 -22.86 1.33
C GLU A 418 -2.99 -24.25 0.81
N HIS A 419 -3.67 -25.30 1.25
CA HIS A 419 -3.48 -26.63 0.66
C HIS A 419 -3.91 -26.62 -0.80
N PHE A 420 -5.06 -26.02 -1.13
CA PHE A 420 -5.50 -25.90 -2.51
C PHE A 420 -4.47 -25.15 -3.38
N ARG A 421 -3.88 -24.06 -2.87
CA ARG A 421 -2.81 -23.31 -3.53
C ARG A 421 -1.60 -24.19 -3.81
N LEU A 422 -1.11 -24.91 -2.81
CA LEU A 422 0.07 -25.75 -2.96
C LEU A 422 -0.13 -26.87 -3.98
N TRP A 423 -1.28 -27.57 -3.91
CA TRP A 423 -1.58 -28.68 -4.79
C TRP A 423 -1.95 -28.24 -6.22
N SER A 424 -2.71 -27.14 -6.37
CA SER A 424 -3.02 -26.59 -7.69
C SER A 424 -1.77 -26.16 -8.44
N PHE A 425 -0.75 -25.59 -7.76
CA PHE A 425 0.55 -25.30 -8.37
C PHE A 425 1.23 -26.56 -8.93
N ILE A 426 1.30 -27.62 -8.12
CA ILE A 426 1.95 -28.87 -8.51
C ILE A 426 1.25 -29.45 -9.75
N LEU A 427 -0.09 -29.53 -9.72
CA LEU A 427 -0.88 -30.07 -10.82
C LEU A 427 -0.76 -29.20 -12.08
N TYR A 428 -0.83 -27.87 -11.93
CA TYR A 428 -0.74 -26.93 -13.05
C TYR A 428 0.63 -26.99 -13.74
N THR A 429 1.71 -27.02 -12.96
CA THR A 429 3.07 -27.08 -13.53
C THR A 429 3.40 -28.43 -14.14
N LEU A 430 2.83 -29.54 -13.65
CA LEU A 430 2.90 -30.84 -14.32
C LEU A 430 2.13 -30.82 -15.66
N TYR A 431 0.97 -30.18 -15.70
CA TYR A 431 0.22 -29.99 -16.95
C TYR A 431 1.01 -29.16 -17.97
N LEU A 432 1.59 -28.03 -17.57
CA LEU A 432 2.44 -27.19 -18.45
C LEU A 432 3.62 -27.97 -19.02
N GLU A 433 4.29 -28.77 -18.20
CA GLU A 433 5.42 -29.59 -18.62
C GLU A 433 4.99 -30.70 -19.60
N SER A 434 3.83 -31.33 -19.37
CA SER A 434 3.30 -32.36 -20.26
C SER A 434 2.89 -31.81 -21.64
N THR A 435 2.44 -30.56 -21.69
CA THR A 435 1.99 -29.89 -22.93
C THR A 435 3.12 -29.16 -23.65
N ASN A 436 4.21 -28.85 -22.95
CA ASN A 436 5.38 -28.17 -23.51
C ASN A 436 6.69 -28.92 -23.19
N PRO A 437 6.89 -30.15 -23.71
CA PRO A 437 8.04 -30.98 -23.36
C PRO A 437 9.39 -30.34 -23.69
N ILE A 438 9.43 -29.47 -24.71
CA ILE A 438 10.61 -28.71 -25.14
C ILE A 438 11.18 -27.86 -23.98
N ILE A 439 10.35 -27.50 -23.01
CA ILE A 439 10.73 -26.64 -21.89
C ILE A 439 11.18 -27.45 -20.66
N SER A 440 11.04 -28.79 -20.67
CA SER A 440 11.39 -29.67 -19.54
C SER A 440 12.81 -29.46 -19.01
N GLN A 441 13.81 -29.29 -19.90
CA GLN A 441 15.19 -29.01 -19.49
C GLN A 441 15.36 -27.66 -18.79
N GLN A 442 14.56 -26.65 -19.16
CA GLN A 442 14.60 -25.33 -18.54
C GLN A 442 13.69 -25.26 -17.29
N PHE A 443 12.79 -26.23 -17.12
CA PHE A 443 11.85 -26.36 -16.01
C PHE A 443 12.48 -27.00 -14.75
N GLN A 444 13.79 -27.15 -14.66
CA GLN A 444 14.46 -27.63 -13.44
C GLN A 444 14.11 -26.78 -12.21
N ILE A 445 14.04 -25.46 -12.38
CA ILE A 445 13.61 -24.53 -11.31
C ILE A 445 12.17 -24.84 -10.90
N ILE A 446 11.27 -25.08 -11.85
CA ILE A 446 9.86 -25.40 -11.57
C ILE A 446 9.72 -26.75 -10.87
N SER A 447 10.54 -27.74 -11.25
CA SER A 447 10.62 -29.03 -10.55
C SER A 447 11.04 -28.87 -9.09
N LEU A 448 12.03 -28.03 -8.81
CA LEU A 448 12.45 -27.69 -7.44
C LEU A 448 11.32 -27.00 -6.68
N LEU A 449 10.62 -26.05 -7.29
CA LEU A 449 9.47 -25.38 -6.69
C LEU A 449 8.36 -26.36 -6.34
N ARG A 450 8.05 -27.33 -7.20
CA ARG A 450 7.05 -28.38 -6.90
C ARG A 450 7.44 -29.18 -5.67
N TYR A 451 8.72 -29.56 -5.55
CA TYR A 451 9.21 -30.28 -4.37
C TYR A 451 9.06 -29.44 -3.09
N ILE A 452 9.43 -28.15 -3.15
CA ILE A 452 9.25 -27.22 -2.02
C ILE A 452 7.77 -27.11 -1.63
N TYR A 453 6.87 -27.02 -2.60
CA TYR A 453 5.43 -26.92 -2.37
C TYR A 453 4.83 -28.20 -1.79
N PHE A 454 5.32 -29.36 -2.22
CA PHE A 454 4.93 -30.65 -1.67
C PHE A 454 5.39 -30.79 -0.20
N VAL A 455 6.67 -30.52 0.09
CA VAL A 455 7.22 -30.52 1.45
C VAL A 455 6.48 -29.52 2.35
N SER A 456 6.12 -28.37 1.80
CA SER A 456 5.32 -27.34 2.47
C SER A 456 3.93 -27.84 2.85
N SER A 457 3.26 -28.60 1.97
CA SER A 457 1.97 -29.21 2.30
C SER A 457 2.12 -30.21 3.45
N LEU A 458 3.17 -31.03 3.45
CA LEU A 458 3.45 -31.95 4.55
C LEU A 458 3.73 -31.22 5.86
N PHE A 459 4.51 -30.14 5.83
CA PHE A 459 4.78 -29.29 6.99
C PHE A 459 3.50 -28.75 7.63
N LEU A 460 2.55 -28.25 6.82
CA LEU A 460 1.26 -27.75 7.32
C LEU A 460 0.41 -28.86 7.95
N ILE A 461 0.38 -30.04 7.34
CA ILE A 461 -0.31 -31.22 7.90
C ILE A 461 0.30 -31.60 9.27
N LEU A 462 1.64 -31.66 9.37
CA LEU A 462 2.36 -32.02 10.59
C LEU A 462 2.14 -31.00 11.73
N LYS A 463 1.94 -29.72 11.41
CA LYS A 463 1.58 -28.68 12.39
C LYS A 463 0.14 -28.78 12.91
N LYS A 464 -0.60 -29.84 12.56
CA LYS A 464 -2.05 -30.00 12.80
C LYS A 464 -2.88 -28.86 12.19
N LEU A 465 -2.34 -28.21 11.17
CA LEU A 465 -3.00 -27.17 10.38
C LEU A 465 -3.63 -27.77 9.11
N SER A 466 -4.05 -29.04 9.18
CA SER A 466 -4.75 -29.71 8.09
C SER A 466 -6.18 -29.17 7.94
N PRO A 467 -6.77 -29.17 6.72
CA PRO A 467 -8.17 -28.83 6.50
C PRO A 467 -9.13 -29.59 7.43
N LEU A 468 -8.90 -30.90 7.63
CA LEU A 468 -9.74 -31.77 8.45
C LEU A 468 -9.70 -31.40 9.93
N SER A 469 -8.51 -31.12 10.49
CA SER A 469 -8.37 -30.73 11.89
C SER A 469 -9.03 -29.38 12.17
N ILE A 470 -8.91 -28.43 11.25
CA ILE A 470 -9.50 -27.09 11.39
C ILE A 470 -11.01 -27.14 11.24
N LEU A 471 -11.53 -27.85 10.23
CA LEU A 471 -12.96 -28.04 10.05
C LEU A 471 -13.57 -28.74 11.27
N SER A 472 -12.91 -29.78 11.81
CA SER A 472 -13.34 -30.46 13.03
C SER A 472 -13.39 -29.51 14.23
N ASN A 473 -12.37 -28.68 14.43
CA ASN A 473 -12.32 -27.70 15.53
C ASN A 473 -13.36 -26.59 15.35
N TYR A 474 -13.55 -26.10 14.13
CA TYR A 474 -14.58 -25.11 13.80
C TYR A 474 -15.97 -25.66 14.08
N LEU A 475 -16.30 -26.85 13.57
CA LEU A 475 -17.57 -27.51 13.83
C LEU A 475 -17.81 -27.75 15.33
N LYS A 476 -16.79 -28.16 16.10
CA LYS A 476 -16.88 -28.29 17.56
C LYS A 476 -17.16 -26.96 18.26
N SER A 477 -16.49 -25.87 17.84
CA SER A 477 -16.68 -24.53 18.41
C SER A 477 -18.04 -23.95 18.06
N SER A 478 -18.46 -24.06 16.80
CA SER A 478 -19.79 -23.63 16.34
C SER A 478 -20.90 -24.40 17.04
N LYS A 479 -20.75 -25.72 17.25
CA LYS A 479 -21.70 -26.52 18.03
C LYS A 479 -21.77 -26.06 19.49
N LYS A 480 -20.63 -25.70 20.11
CA LYS A 480 -20.60 -25.15 21.47
C LYS A 480 -21.29 -23.78 21.55
N LEU A 481 -21.08 -22.90 20.57
CA LEU A 481 -21.75 -21.61 20.46
C LEU A 481 -23.25 -21.74 20.23
N LEU A 482 -23.66 -22.71 19.42
CA LEU A 482 -25.08 -23.00 19.18
C LEU A 482 -25.77 -23.50 20.45
N ASN A 483 -25.12 -24.42 21.17
CA ASN A 483 -25.63 -24.93 22.46
C ASN A 483 -25.73 -23.82 23.51
N ASN A 484 -24.70 -22.96 23.64
CA ASN A 484 -24.71 -21.83 24.58
C ASN A 484 -25.69 -20.70 24.24
N LYS A 485 -26.27 -20.68 23.02
CA LYS A 485 -27.34 -19.74 22.65
C LYS A 485 -28.74 -20.36 22.81
N LEU A 486 -28.81 -21.67 23.01
CA LEU A 486 -30.04 -22.43 23.20
C LEU A 486 -30.32 -22.72 24.70
N ASP A 487 -29.28 -22.71 25.54
CA ASP A 487 -29.37 -22.55 27.00
C ASP A 487 -29.50 -21.07 27.39
#